data_AF-A0A7X9A9T7-F1
#
_entry.id   AF-A0A7X9A9T7-F1
#
_cell.length_a   1.000
_cell.length_b   1.000
_cell.length_c   1.000
_cell.angle_alpha   90.00
_cell.angle_beta   90.00
_cell.angle_gamma   90.00
#
_symmetry.space_group_name_H-M   'P 1'
#
loop_
_entity.id
_entity.type
_entity.pdbx_description
1 polymer ?
#
loop_
_entity_poly.entity_id
_entity_poly.type
_entity_poly.pdbx_seq_one_letter_code
_entity_poly.pdbx_strand_id
1 'polypeptide(L)'
;MMKLNGTWNLTLEQELTGREKATIPVLVPGNLELALQEAGLAPDPFYDLGGQAFRKYEFFCWRFQREFEYRGNAKEVQLTFQRIDPYSEIYLNGILLGKADNGLIEHRFRCEKQLRPGNNELVVLMKSAVNQIRQQTLEPSNYSAYPFNYESLWVRKPAHVWGWDITPRLALGGIWGDVFLEELPEHRFGETYVQTIQATSEQAELSIHYNFVTSLPDYNGLRLEISGQCNDSKFQETVPVWLHAGFVRVKVPAPRLWNPRNYGEPNLYSMRLALLHERRVLAEKIVRVGIRTLALKRGDIPSSARENAFAFLVNGQEIRIQGTNHVPLDALHSRDAERLPTFLDMLKDLNCNMVRIWGGGTYESDAFYDFCDENGILVWQDFMMGCAIYPADDQFCDIIRQEAESVVRRLRQHPSLALWAGDNECDIFALACGLKLSPENIRATREILPEVLRRLDPARPWLPSSPYFSPQVQELDPNGSQEFCVEKHLWGARNYYRTAYYARPDASFV
;
A
#
# COMPACT_ATOMS: atom_id res chain seq x y z
N MET A 1 -19.38 11.92 -6.02
CA MET A 1 -18.93 10.52 -6.11
C MET A 1 -20.13 9.60 -5.93
N MET A 2 -20.35 8.66 -6.84
CA MET A 2 -21.44 7.67 -6.82
C MET A 2 -20.86 6.28 -6.53
N LYS A 3 -21.19 5.68 -5.39
CA LYS A 3 -20.76 4.31 -5.07
C LYS A 3 -21.59 3.29 -5.85
N LEU A 4 -20.93 2.29 -6.41
CA LEU A 4 -21.51 1.13 -7.11
C LEU A 4 -21.46 -0.15 -6.26
N ASN A 5 -21.26 -0.01 -4.95
CA ASN A 5 -21.28 -1.09 -3.98
C ASN A 5 -22.68 -1.71 -3.83
N GLY A 6 -22.75 -2.83 -3.11
CA GLY A 6 -23.95 -3.58 -2.78
C GLY A 6 -23.98 -4.93 -3.49
N THR A 7 -25.18 -5.46 -3.74
CA THR A 7 -25.35 -6.77 -4.38
C THR A 7 -25.20 -6.68 -5.89
N TRP A 8 -24.34 -7.52 -6.45
CA TRP A 8 -24.13 -7.75 -7.87
C TRP A 8 -24.57 -9.18 -8.22
N ASN A 9 -24.72 -9.46 -9.52
CA ASN A 9 -24.88 -10.83 -10.00
C ASN A 9 -23.52 -11.42 -10.33
N LEU A 10 -23.25 -12.65 -9.86
CA LEU A 10 -22.02 -13.38 -10.11
C LEU A 10 -22.33 -14.67 -10.87
N THR A 11 -21.81 -14.80 -12.08
CA THR A 11 -21.84 -16.06 -12.83
C THR A 11 -20.49 -16.78 -12.69
N LEU A 12 -20.54 -18.06 -12.32
CA LEU A 12 -19.39 -18.93 -12.16
C LEU A 12 -19.24 -19.82 -13.40
N GLU A 13 -18.16 -19.64 -14.14
CA GLU A 13 -17.88 -20.39 -15.36
C GLU A 13 -16.56 -21.15 -15.22
N GLN A 14 -16.56 -22.46 -15.53
CA GLN A 14 -15.30 -23.17 -15.62
C GLN A 14 -14.57 -22.71 -16.89
N GLU A 15 -13.44 -22.02 -16.71
CA GLU A 15 -12.84 -21.17 -17.75
C GLU A 15 -12.38 -21.93 -19.00
N LEU A 16 -11.95 -23.19 -18.87
CA LEU A 16 -11.45 -23.98 -20.01
C LEU A 16 -12.54 -24.69 -20.80
N THR A 17 -13.69 -24.96 -20.17
CA THR A 17 -14.81 -25.69 -20.77
C THR A 17 -15.95 -24.76 -21.18
N GLY A 18 -15.95 -23.51 -20.70
CA GLY A 18 -17.06 -22.56 -20.86
C GLY A 18 -18.34 -22.98 -20.14
N ARG A 19 -18.27 -23.99 -19.26
CA ARG A 19 -19.45 -24.54 -18.59
C ARG A 19 -19.83 -23.64 -17.43
N GLU A 20 -20.93 -22.93 -17.60
CA GLU A 20 -21.59 -22.21 -16.52
C GLU A 20 -22.07 -23.20 -15.46
N LYS A 21 -21.77 -22.89 -14.20
CA LYS A 21 -22.14 -23.71 -13.04
C LYS A 21 -23.34 -23.17 -12.30
N ALA A 22 -23.37 -21.86 -12.04
CA ALA A 22 -24.43 -21.17 -11.33
C ALA A 22 -24.31 -19.65 -11.53
N THR A 23 -25.42 -18.95 -11.34
CA THR A 23 -25.46 -17.51 -11.06
C THR A 23 -25.98 -17.31 -9.63
N ILE A 24 -25.22 -16.57 -8.83
CA ILE A 24 -25.53 -16.28 -7.43
C ILE A 24 -25.40 -14.78 -7.16
N PRO A 25 -26.08 -14.23 -6.14
CA PRO A 25 -25.77 -12.88 -5.68
C PRO A 25 -24.37 -12.84 -5.05
N VAL A 26 -23.69 -11.69 -5.18
CA VAL A 26 -22.41 -11.42 -4.51
C VAL A 26 -22.41 -9.99 -3.97
N LEU A 27 -21.79 -9.76 -2.82
CA LEU A 27 -21.56 -8.41 -2.30
C LEU A 27 -20.28 -7.81 -2.90
N VAL A 28 -20.32 -6.51 -3.18
CA VAL A 28 -19.16 -5.69 -3.54
C VAL A 28 -19.13 -4.47 -2.61
N PRO A 29 -18.09 -4.23 -1.81
CA PRO A 29 -16.89 -5.07 -1.65
C PRO A 29 -17.20 -6.47 -1.12
N GLY A 30 -16.49 -7.50 -1.58
CA GLY A 30 -16.69 -8.89 -1.17
C GLY A 30 -15.63 -9.86 -1.69
N ASN A 31 -15.49 -10.99 -0.99
CA ASN A 31 -14.68 -12.13 -1.40
C ASN A 31 -15.56 -13.24 -1.99
N LEU A 32 -15.06 -13.91 -3.02
CA LEU A 32 -15.72 -15.04 -3.69
C LEU A 32 -15.94 -16.22 -2.74
N GLU A 33 -15.03 -16.44 -1.79
CA GLU A 33 -15.17 -17.45 -0.74
C GLU A 33 -16.46 -17.27 0.05
N LEU A 34 -16.79 -16.02 0.42
CA LEU A 34 -18.00 -15.69 1.18
C LEU A 34 -19.26 -15.90 0.34
N ALA A 35 -19.27 -15.47 -0.92
CA ALA A 35 -20.41 -15.66 -1.81
C ALA A 35 -20.72 -17.14 -2.04
N LEU A 36 -19.69 -17.97 -2.21
CA LEU A 36 -19.84 -19.42 -2.35
C LEU A 36 -20.37 -20.09 -1.08
N GLN A 37 -19.90 -19.62 0.10
CA GLN A 37 -20.38 -20.09 1.39
C GLN A 37 -21.86 -19.75 1.59
N GLU A 38 -22.24 -18.48 1.38
CA GLU A 38 -23.61 -17.98 1.51
C GLU A 38 -24.58 -18.70 0.55
N ALA A 39 -24.12 -19.03 -0.66
CA ALA A 39 -24.90 -19.78 -1.64
C ALA A 39 -24.95 -21.30 -1.37
N GLY A 40 -24.29 -21.81 -0.32
CA GLY A 40 -24.23 -23.24 0.00
C GLY A 40 -23.43 -24.08 -0.99
N LEU A 41 -22.58 -23.45 -1.83
CA LEU A 41 -21.75 -24.11 -2.84
C LEU A 41 -20.38 -24.56 -2.29
N ALA A 42 -20.00 -24.02 -1.13
CA ALA A 42 -18.79 -24.36 -0.39
C ALA A 42 -19.07 -24.29 1.14
N PRO A 43 -18.32 -25.02 1.97
CA PRO A 43 -18.44 -24.94 3.43
C PRO A 43 -17.84 -23.62 3.96
N ASP A 44 -17.96 -23.40 5.27
CA ASP A 44 -17.24 -22.33 5.97
C ASP A 44 -15.71 -22.49 5.76
N PRO A 45 -14.99 -21.47 5.25
CA PRO A 45 -13.56 -21.57 4.97
C PRO A 45 -12.68 -21.76 6.22
N PHE A 46 -13.17 -21.39 7.41
CA PHE A 46 -12.41 -21.44 8.66
C PHE A 46 -12.74 -22.65 9.54
N TYR A 47 -13.70 -23.49 9.14
CA TYR A 47 -14.06 -24.70 9.89
C TYR A 47 -13.42 -25.96 9.27
N ASP A 48 -12.67 -26.71 10.09
CA ASP A 48 -12.03 -27.97 9.72
C ASP A 48 -11.19 -27.86 8.42
N LEU A 49 -11.45 -28.71 7.40
CA LEU A 49 -10.79 -28.65 6.09
C LEU A 49 -11.51 -27.73 5.10
N GLY A 50 -12.38 -26.83 5.57
CA GLY A 50 -13.24 -25.98 4.75
C GLY A 50 -12.48 -25.17 3.69
N GLY A 51 -11.33 -24.59 4.05
CA GLY A 51 -10.48 -23.86 3.12
C GLY A 51 -10.02 -24.69 1.89
N GLN A 52 -9.84 -26.01 2.03
CA GLN A 52 -9.43 -26.86 0.91
C GLN A 52 -10.54 -27.05 -0.14
N ALA A 53 -11.80 -26.89 0.26
CA ALA A 53 -12.95 -27.04 -0.63
C ALA A 53 -12.97 -25.98 -1.75
N PHE A 54 -12.25 -24.87 -1.57
CA PHE A 54 -12.17 -23.76 -2.51
C PHE A 54 -11.18 -23.99 -3.65
N ARG A 55 -10.21 -24.91 -3.50
CA ARG A 55 -9.16 -25.19 -4.51
C ARG A 55 -9.70 -25.45 -5.92
N LYS A 56 -10.83 -26.16 -6.02
CA LYS A 56 -11.47 -26.47 -7.32
C LYS A 56 -11.99 -25.23 -8.06
N TYR A 57 -12.32 -24.17 -7.32
CA TYR A 57 -12.84 -22.92 -7.86
C TYR A 57 -11.74 -21.99 -8.36
N GLU A 58 -10.46 -22.24 -8.03
CA GLU A 58 -9.34 -21.42 -8.51
C GLU A 58 -9.16 -21.47 -10.04
N PHE A 59 -9.84 -22.37 -10.74
CA PHE A 59 -9.82 -22.54 -12.21
C PHE A 59 -11.05 -21.95 -12.92
N PHE A 60 -11.84 -21.14 -12.21
CA PHE A 60 -13.05 -20.52 -12.74
C PHE A 60 -12.76 -19.10 -13.23
N CYS A 61 -13.55 -18.69 -14.23
CA CYS A 61 -13.76 -17.31 -14.60
C CYS A 61 -15.03 -16.81 -13.89
N TRP A 62 -14.98 -15.59 -13.40
CA TRP A 62 -16.01 -14.98 -12.57
C TRP A 62 -16.55 -13.74 -13.26
N ARG A 63 -17.83 -13.80 -13.68
CA ARG A 63 -18.50 -12.66 -14.31
C ARG A 63 -19.36 -11.93 -13.29
N PHE A 64 -18.89 -10.77 -12.84
CA PHE A 64 -19.69 -9.85 -12.03
C PHE A 64 -20.48 -8.93 -12.95
N GLN A 65 -21.76 -8.70 -12.64
CA GLN A 65 -22.63 -7.79 -13.41
C GLN A 65 -23.45 -6.90 -12.48
N ARG A 66 -23.52 -5.60 -12.83
CA ARG A 66 -24.38 -4.63 -12.16
C ARG A 66 -24.92 -3.58 -13.12
N GLU A 67 -26.21 -3.29 -12.96
CA GLU A 67 -26.85 -2.14 -13.59
C GLU A 67 -26.86 -0.93 -12.64
N PHE A 68 -26.76 0.27 -13.20
CA PHE A 68 -26.84 1.51 -12.45
C PHE A 68 -27.34 2.68 -13.31
N GLU A 69 -28.00 3.65 -12.66
CA GLU A 69 -28.42 4.88 -13.33
C GLU A 69 -27.34 5.96 -13.27
N TYR A 70 -26.99 6.54 -14.41
CA TYR A 70 -26.14 7.72 -14.50
C TYR A 70 -26.91 8.90 -15.08
N ARG A 71 -26.92 10.02 -14.35
CA ARG A 71 -27.61 11.26 -14.74
C ARG A 71 -26.66 12.47 -14.84
N GLY A 72 -25.36 12.21 -14.76
CA GLY A 72 -24.32 13.24 -14.83
C GLY A 72 -24.08 13.77 -16.24
N ASN A 73 -23.41 14.91 -16.33
CA ASN A 73 -23.05 15.55 -17.58
C ASN A 73 -21.60 16.08 -17.62
N ALA A 74 -20.75 15.64 -16.69
CA ALA A 74 -19.36 16.05 -16.66
C ALA A 74 -18.60 15.62 -17.92
N LYS A 75 -17.65 16.46 -18.34
CA LYS A 75 -16.77 16.21 -19.49
C LYS A 75 -15.80 15.05 -19.26
N GLU A 76 -15.51 14.76 -18.00
CA GLU A 76 -14.51 13.79 -17.58
C GLU A 76 -15.08 12.97 -16.42
N VAL A 77 -15.15 11.65 -16.59
CA VAL A 77 -15.70 10.75 -15.57
C VAL A 77 -14.74 9.58 -15.38
N GLN A 78 -14.45 9.26 -14.12
CA GLN A 78 -13.55 8.17 -13.75
C GLN A 78 -14.31 7.07 -13.01
N LEU A 79 -14.21 5.84 -13.50
CA LEU A 79 -14.59 4.63 -12.77
C LEU A 79 -13.37 4.13 -12.00
N THR A 80 -13.51 3.93 -10.69
CA THR A 80 -12.42 3.49 -9.82
C THR A 80 -12.81 2.18 -9.13
N PHE A 81 -11.91 1.21 -9.18
CA PHE A 81 -11.92 0.02 -8.34
C PHE A 81 -10.80 0.18 -7.32
N GLN A 82 -11.13 0.33 -6.03
CA GLN A 82 -10.11 0.50 -5.01
C GLN A 82 -9.26 -0.76 -4.84
N ARG A 83 -9.90 -1.93 -4.84
CA ARG A 83 -9.25 -3.24 -4.73
C ARG A 83 -10.04 -4.27 -5.53
N ILE A 84 -9.37 -4.93 -6.45
CA ILE A 84 -9.93 -5.96 -7.33
C ILE A 84 -8.82 -6.96 -7.66
N ASP A 85 -9.09 -8.26 -7.57
CA ASP A 85 -8.09 -9.27 -7.89
C ASP A 85 -7.63 -9.18 -9.37
N PRO A 86 -6.36 -9.52 -9.65
CA PRO A 86 -5.74 -9.32 -10.96
C PRO A 86 -6.39 -10.16 -12.06
N TYR A 87 -6.03 -9.86 -13.31
CA TYR A 87 -6.56 -10.49 -14.52
C TYR A 87 -8.05 -10.24 -14.72
N SER A 88 -8.51 -9.07 -14.28
CA SER A 88 -9.90 -8.62 -14.43
C SER A 88 -10.04 -7.71 -15.65
N GLU A 89 -11.01 -7.99 -16.52
CA GLU A 89 -11.38 -7.16 -17.67
C GLU A 89 -12.67 -6.40 -17.37
N ILE A 90 -12.64 -5.08 -17.50
CA ILE A 90 -13.74 -4.19 -17.10
C ILE A 90 -14.47 -3.71 -18.34
N TYR A 91 -15.76 -4.02 -18.44
CA TYR A 91 -16.62 -3.61 -19.55
C TYR A 91 -17.72 -2.68 -19.06
N LEU A 92 -17.92 -1.57 -19.75
CA LEU A 92 -19.05 -0.66 -19.54
C LEU A 92 -19.89 -0.62 -20.81
N ASN A 93 -21.17 -0.97 -20.68
CA ASN A 93 -22.13 -1.02 -21.78
C ASN A 93 -21.63 -1.86 -22.98
N GLY A 94 -20.98 -2.99 -22.68
CA GLY A 94 -20.41 -3.91 -23.66
C GLY A 94 -19.05 -3.52 -24.25
N ILE A 95 -18.48 -2.38 -23.85
CA ILE A 95 -17.18 -1.90 -24.35
C ILE A 95 -16.11 -2.08 -23.27
N LEU A 96 -14.99 -2.73 -23.63
CA LEU A 96 -13.82 -2.87 -22.75
C LEU A 96 -13.24 -1.50 -22.41
N LEU A 97 -13.22 -1.15 -21.12
CA LEU A 97 -12.58 0.05 -20.60
C LEU A 97 -11.09 -0.17 -20.30
N GLY A 98 -10.73 -1.35 -19.82
CA GLY A 98 -9.35 -1.66 -19.45
C GLY A 98 -9.23 -2.95 -18.64
N LYS A 99 -8.03 -3.18 -18.12
CA LYS A 99 -7.68 -4.37 -17.33
C LYS A 99 -7.11 -3.97 -15.98
N ALA A 100 -7.36 -4.80 -14.98
CA ALA A 100 -6.73 -4.71 -13.66
C ALA A 100 -5.86 -5.96 -13.46
N ASP A 101 -4.54 -5.77 -13.48
CA ASP A 101 -3.55 -6.86 -13.44
C ASP A 101 -2.72 -6.89 -12.14
N ASN A 102 -3.08 -6.06 -11.15
CA ASN A 102 -2.44 -6.02 -9.83
C ASN A 102 -3.48 -5.73 -8.74
N GLY A 103 -3.76 -6.70 -7.87
CA GLY A 103 -4.77 -6.57 -6.81
C GLY A 103 -4.35 -5.72 -5.61
N LEU A 104 -3.08 -5.31 -5.54
CA LEU A 104 -2.51 -4.55 -4.42
C LEU A 104 -2.59 -3.03 -4.64
N ILE A 105 -3.15 -2.58 -5.77
CA ILE A 105 -3.32 -1.16 -6.10
C ILE A 105 -4.73 -0.87 -6.61
N GLU A 106 -5.10 0.41 -6.58
CA GLU A 106 -6.33 0.88 -7.21
C GLU A 106 -6.21 0.90 -8.74
N HIS A 107 -7.34 0.76 -9.41
CA HIS A 107 -7.44 0.87 -10.88
C HIS A 107 -8.46 1.94 -11.26
N ARG A 108 -8.06 2.84 -12.16
CA ARG A 108 -8.83 4.02 -12.55
C ARG A 108 -9.01 4.05 -14.07
N PHE A 109 -10.26 4.17 -14.53
CA PHE A 109 -10.60 4.14 -15.96
C PHE A 109 -11.42 5.37 -16.34
N ARG A 110 -11.05 6.05 -17.42
CA ARG A 110 -11.89 7.09 -18.04
C ARG A 110 -13.06 6.42 -18.75
N CYS A 111 -14.26 6.91 -18.51
CA CYS A 111 -15.50 6.24 -18.95
C CYS A 111 -16.56 7.18 -19.50
N GLU A 112 -16.28 8.50 -19.59
CA GLU A 112 -17.24 9.50 -20.07
C GLU A 112 -17.80 9.19 -21.47
N LYS A 113 -17.03 8.55 -22.35
CA LYS A 113 -17.44 8.22 -23.73
C LYS A 113 -18.34 7.00 -23.82
N GLN A 114 -18.31 6.13 -22.81
CA GLN A 114 -19.04 4.87 -22.78
C GLN A 114 -20.29 4.95 -21.91
N LEU A 115 -20.37 5.93 -21.00
CA LEU A 115 -21.55 6.21 -20.19
C LEU A 115 -22.73 6.68 -21.06
N ARG A 116 -23.92 6.25 -20.69
CA ARG A 116 -25.20 6.64 -21.29
C ARG A 116 -26.04 7.37 -20.24
N PRO A 117 -26.79 8.43 -20.60
CA PRO A 117 -27.83 8.95 -19.73
C PRO A 117 -28.86 7.86 -19.42
N GLY A 118 -29.20 7.68 -18.14
CA GLY A 118 -30.10 6.62 -17.68
C GLY A 118 -29.36 5.34 -17.33
N ASN A 119 -29.88 4.19 -17.76
CA ASN A 119 -29.35 2.88 -17.36
C ASN A 119 -28.01 2.54 -18.03
N ASN A 120 -27.09 1.99 -17.26
CA ASN A 120 -25.78 1.51 -17.69
C ASN A 120 -25.51 0.13 -17.10
N GLU A 121 -24.77 -0.70 -17.83
CA GLU A 121 -24.32 -2.02 -17.38
C GLU A 121 -22.81 -2.02 -17.18
N LEU A 122 -22.36 -2.42 -16.00
CA LEU A 122 -20.97 -2.70 -15.68
C LEU A 122 -20.78 -4.21 -15.55
N VAL A 123 -19.84 -4.75 -16.32
CA VAL A 123 -19.45 -6.16 -16.27
C VAL A 123 -17.96 -6.26 -15.98
N VAL A 124 -17.60 -7.13 -15.03
CA VAL A 124 -16.21 -7.47 -14.74
C VAL A 124 -16.02 -8.95 -15.00
N LEU A 125 -15.10 -9.29 -15.91
CA LEU A 125 -14.67 -10.66 -16.18
C LEU A 125 -13.33 -10.90 -15.48
N MET A 126 -13.37 -11.54 -14.33
CA MET A 126 -12.19 -11.92 -13.56
C MET A 126 -11.74 -13.32 -13.92
N LYS A 127 -10.60 -13.43 -14.59
CA LYS A 127 -10.03 -14.69 -15.06
C LYS A 127 -9.33 -15.45 -13.93
N SER A 128 -9.15 -16.76 -14.08
CA SER A 128 -8.44 -17.56 -13.08
C SER A 128 -6.95 -17.19 -13.06
N ALA A 129 -6.47 -16.67 -11.94
CA ALA A 129 -5.04 -16.40 -11.76
C ALA A 129 -4.16 -17.63 -12.04
N VAL A 130 -4.62 -18.82 -11.62
CA VAL A 130 -3.89 -20.08 -11.84
C VAL A 130 -3.81 -20.43 -13.33
N ASN A 131 -4.92 -20.29 -14.08
CA ASN A 131 -4.90 -20.54 -15.53
C ASN A 131 -4.12 -19.48 -16.29
N GLN A 132 -4.08 -18.23 -15.82
CA GLN A 132 -3.23 -17.19 -16.42
C GLN A 132 -1.74 -17.54 -16.27
N ILE A 133 -1.30 -17.98 -15.09
CA ILE A 133 0.08 -18.44 -14.89
C ILE A 133 0.39 -19.65 -15.77
N ARG A 134 -0.54 -20.61 -15.93
CA ARG A 134 -0.38 -21.79 -16.79
C ARG A 134 -0.09 -21.46 -18.25
N GLN A 135 -0.47 -20.27 -18.71
CA GLN A 135 -0.21 -19.81 -20.08
C GLN A 135 1.14 -19.10 -20.22
N GLN A 136 1.83 -18.82 -19.11
CA GLN A 136 3.12 -18.14 -19.10
C GLN A 136 4.26 -19.16 -19.17
N THR A 137 5.33 -18.80 -19.89
CA THR A 137 6.59 -19.51 -19.81
C THR A 137 7.28 -19.09 -18.52
N LEU A 138 7.31 -19.98 -17.54
CA LEU A 138 8.08 -19.77 -16.32
C LEU A 138 9.54 -20.09 -16.62
N GLU A 139 10.35 -19.04 -16.78
CA GLU A 139 11.80 -19.20 -16.94
C GLU A 139 12.36 -19.87 -15.70
N PRO A 140 13.32 -20.82 -15.79
CA PRO A 140 13.88 -21.56 -14.65
C PRO A 140 14.82 -20.70 -13.78
N SER A 141 14.68 -19.37 -13.80
CA SER A 141 15.54 -18.43 -13.09
C SER A 141 15.43 -18.59 -11.56
N ASN A 142 16.23 -17.84 -10.81
CA ASN A 142 16.43 -17.98 -9.37
C ASN A 142 15.21 -17.57 -8.51
N TYR A 143 14.01 -18.05 -8.81
CA TYR A 143 12.82 -17.87 -7.99
C TYR A 143 12.62 -19.08 -7.07
N SER A 144 12.04 -18.87 -5.89
CA SER A 144 11.77 -19.95 -4.95
C SER A 144 10.69 -19.53 -3.95
N ALA A 145 9.87 -20.49 -3.55
CA ALA A 145 8.78 -20.30 -2.60
C ALA A 145 8.49 -21.63 -1.90
N TYR A 146 7.50 -21.65 -1.00
CA TYR A 146 7.02 -22.90 -0.45
C TYR A 146 6.22 -23.71 -1.49
N PRO A 147 6.19 -25.06 -1.40
CA PRO A 147 5.54 -25.90 -2.41
C PRO A 147 4.06 -25.59 -2.67
N PHE A 148 3.38 -24.98 -1.70
CA PHE A 148 1.95 -24.67 -1.76
C PHE A 148 1.64 -23.23 -2.21
N ASN A 149 2.63 -22.38 -2.48
CA ASN A 149 2.40 -20.96 -2.79
C ASN A 149 3.25 -20.38 -3.94
N TYR A 150 3.81 -21.21 -4.83
CA TYR A 150 4.56 -20.74 -6.01
C TYR A 150 3.79 -19.70 -6.85
N GLU A 151 2.45 -19.80 -6.92
CA GLU A 151 1.64 -18.83 -7.66
C GLU A 151 1.77 -17.38 -7.14
N SER A 152 2.12 -17.21 -5.86
CA SER A 152 2.34 -15.90 -5.22
C SER A 152 3.49 -15.10 -5.83
N LEU A 153 4.41 -15.76 -6.53
CA LEU A 153 5.59 -15.14 -7.12
C LEU A 153 5.24 -14.26 -8.32
N TRP A 154 4.30 -14.70 -9.17
CA TRP A 154 3.93 -14.01 -10.40
C TRP A 154 2.63 -13.22 -10.30
N VAL A 155 1.74 -13.60 -9.38
CA VAL A 155 0.45 -12.94 -9.22
C VAL A 155 0.54 -11.88 -8.14
N ARG A 156 0.42 -10.61 -8.53
CA ARG A 156 0.39 -9.49 -7.59
C ARG A 156 -0.95 -9.41 -6.88
N LYS A 157 -1.06 -10.19 -5.81
CA LYS A 157 -2.10 -10.16 -4.81
C LYS A 157 -1.51 -10.57 -3.46
N PRO A 158 -2.22 -10.40 -2.33
CA PRO A 158 -1.63 -10.57 -1.00
C PRO A 158 -1.05 -11.99 -0.85
N ALA A 159 0.26 -12.12 -0.59
CA ALA A 159 0.93 -13.41 -0.64
C ALA A 159 0.32 -14.46 0.32
N HIS A 160 -0.16 -14.00 1.47
CA HIS A 160 -0.77 -14.86 2.49
C HIS A 160 -2.03 -15.62 2.02
N VAL A 161 -2.73 -15.17 0.96
CA VAL A 161 -3.95 -15.85 0.46
C VAL A 161 -3.62 -17.20 -0.18
N TRP A 162 -2.36 -17.41 -0.56
CA TRP A 162 -1.86 -18.68 -1.06
C TRP A 162 -1.53 -19.67 0.06
N GLY A 163 -1.73 -19.27 1.33
CA GLY A 163 -1.40 -20.02 2.54
C GLY A 163 -0.17 -19.44 3.22
N TRP A 164 -0.17 -19.47 4.55
CA TRP A 164 0.96 -19.08 5.40
C TRP A 164 0.96 -19.90 6.69
N ASP A 165 1.98 -19.76 7.55
CA ASP A 165 2.03 -20.48 8.83
C ASP A 165 0.95 -20.05 9.85
N ILE A 166 0.22 -18.97 9.55
CA ILE A 166 -0.86 -18.39 10.36
C ILE A 166 -2.20 -18.27 9.62
N THR A 167 -2.29 -18.62 8.34
CA THR A 167 -3.54 -18.50 7.56
C THR A 167 -3.72 -19.64 6.55
N PRO A 168 -4.95 -20.14 6.35
CA PRO A 168 -5.22 -21.11 5.27
C PRO A 168 -5.05 -20.48 3.89
N ARG A 169 -4.93 -21.34 2.86
CA ARG A 169 -5.00 -20.93 1.45
C ARG A 169 -6.46 -20.62 1.07
N LEU A 170 -6.76 -19.36 0.76
CA LEU A 170 -8.04 -18.82 0.32
C LEU A 170 -7.81 -17.87 -0.86
N ALA A 171 -7.53 -18.46 -2.03
CA ALA A 171 -6.92 -17.77 -3.16
C ALA A 171 -7.91 -17.35 -4.26
N LEU A 172 -9.23 -17.34 -4.03
CA LEU A 172 -10.18 -16.92 -5.07
C LEU A 172 -10.21 -15.40 -5.23
N GLY A 173 -10.20 -14.65 -4.12
CA GLY A 173 -10.21 -13.18 -4.14
C GLY A 173 -11.58 -12.60 -4.47
N GLY A 174 -11.63 -11.53 -5.27
CA GLY A 174 -12.88 -10.87 -5.66
C GLY A 174 -12.72 -9.37 -5.89
N ILE A 175 -13.83 -8.63 -5.84
CA ILE A 175 -13.82 -7.16 -5.81
C ILE A 175 -13.95 -6.76 -4.35
N TRP A 176 -12.82 -6.70 -3.65
CA TRP A 176 -12.76 -6.59 -2.19
C TRP A 176 -12.53 -5.16 -1.67
N GLY A 177 -12.62 -4.15 -2.56
CA GLY A 177 -12.65 -2.73 -2.21
C GLY A 177 -13.78 -1.99 -2.91
N ASP A 178 -14.01 -0.73 -2.54
CA ASP A 178 -15.12 0.06 -3.10
C ASP A 178 -15.00 0.23 -4.62
N VAL A 179 -16.15 0.26 -5.28
CA VAL A 179 -16.29 0.63 -6.69
C VAL A 179 -17.10 1.91 -6.77
N PHE A 180 -16.60 2.93 -7.47
CA PHE A 180 -17.32 4.20 -7.58
C PHE A 180 -17.02 4.95 -8.88
N LEU A 181 -17.99 5.77 -9.27
CA LEU A 181 -17.87 6.76 -10.33
C LEU A 181 -17.64 8.15 -9.75
N GLU A 182 -16.70 8.87 -10.33
CA GLU A 182 -16.39 10.24 -9.97
C GLU A 182 -16.38 11.15 -11.20
N GLU A 183 -17.20 12.19 -11.17
CA GLU A 183 -17.15 13.29 -12.13
C GLU A 183 -16.00 14.21 -11.73
N LEU A 184 -15.01 14.35 -12.62
CA LEU A 184 -13.84 15.17 -12.32
C LEU A 184 -14.12 16.64 -12.65
N PRO A 185 -13.87 17.57 -11.72
CA PRO A 185 -14.03 18.99 -11.98
C PRO A 185 -13.12 19.46 -13.13
N GLU A 186 -13.60 20.42 -13.91
CA GLU A 186 -12.86 21.01 -15.03
C GLU A 186 -11.55 21.67 -14.59
N HIS A 187 -11.57 22.34 -13.43
CA HIS A 187 -10.38 22.81 -12.75
C HIS A 187 -10.19 22.02 -11.46
N ARG A 188 -9.02 21.39 -11.30
CA ARG A 188 -8.74 20.56 -10.12
C ARG A 188 -7.24 20.44 -9.90
N PHE A 189 -6.85 20.21 -8.65
CA PHE A 189 -5.51 19.70 -8.36
C PHE A 189 -5.43 18.23 -8.75
N GLY A 190 -4.29 17.81 -9.28
CA GLY A 190 -3.97 16.39 -9.37
C GLY A 190 -3.15 15.95 -8.16
N GLU A 191 -1.93 15.51 -8.43
CA GLU A 191 -0.96 15.10 -7.43
C GLU A 191 -0.44 16.30 -6.64
N THR A 192 -0.37 16.15 -5.32
CA THR A 192 0.20 17.14 -4.40
C THR A 192 1.06 16.40 -3.39
N TYR A 193 2.22 16.96 -3.05
CA TYR A 193 3.14 16.38 -2.07
C TYR A 193 3.82 17.47 -1.26
N VAL A 194 3.71 17.37 0.06
CA VAL A 194 4.36 18.29 1.00
C VAL A 194 5.53 17.59 1.68
N GLN A 195 6.73 18.07 1.39
CA GLN A 195 7.96 17.59 2.00
C GLN A 195 8.45 18.59 3.06
N THR A 196 8.82 18.10 4.24
CA THR A 196 9.58 18.91 5.21
C THR A 196 11.06 18.88 4.79
N ILE A 197 11.64 20.04 4.49
CA ILE A 197 13.06 20.17 4.12
C ILE A 197 13.91 20.23 5.39
N GLN A 198 13.48 21.04 6.35
CA GLN A 198 14.11 21.20 7.65
C GLN A 198 13.06 21.71 8.64
N ALA A 199 13.21 21.36 9.91
CA ALA A 199 12.34 21.84 10.97
C ALA A 199 13.07 21.91 12.31
N THR A 200 12.89 23.01 13.02
CA THR A 200 13.20 23.19 14.44
C THR A 200 11.96 23.73 15.15
N SER A 201 12.03 23.94 16.47
CA SER A 201 10.95 24.60 17.22
C SER A 201 10.75 26.08 16.84
N GLU A 202 11.75 26.71 16.22
CA GLU A 202 11.72 28.13 15.84
C GLU A 202 11.23 28.36 14.41
N GLN A 203 11.59 27.48 13.48
CA GLN A 203 11.22 27.61 12.08
C GLN A 203 11.24 26.25 11.36
N ALA A 204 10.31 26.06 10.43
CA ALA A 204 10.37 24.99 9.44
C ALA A 204 10.34 25.54 8.00
N GLU A 205 10.85 24.74 7.06
CA GLU A 205 10.75 25.00 5.63
C GLU A 205 10.13 23.78 4.95
N LEU A 206 9.04 24.02 4.21
CA LEU A 206 8.30 23.00 3.47
C LEU A 206 8.53 23.20 1.96
N SER A 207 8.64 22.11 1.20
CA SER A 207 8.54 22.10 -0.26
C SER A 207 7.19 21.50 -0.65
N ILE A 208 6.35 22.29 -1.32
CA ILE A 208 4.99 21.92 -1.70
C ILE A 208 4.97 21.71 -3.20
N HIS A 209 5.01 20.45 -3.61
CA HIS A 209 4.90 20.02 -5.00
C HIS A 209 3.42 19.92 -5.39
N TYR A 210 3.08 20.42 -6.57
CA TYR A 210 1.72 20.43 -7.07
C TYR A 210 1.69 20.16 -8.57
N ASN A 211 0.57 19.59 -9.03
CA ASN A 211 0.10 19.78 -10.39
C ASN A 211 -1.42 20.06 -10.40
N PHE A 212 -1.92 20.60 -11.50
CA PHE A 212 -3.35 20.85 -11.68
C PHE A 212 -3.78 20.68 -13.13
N VAL A 213 -5.10 20.54 -13.32
CA VAL A 213 -5.79 20.54 -14.60
C VAL A 213 -6.64 21.82 -14.67
N THR A 214 -6.66 22.46 -15.83
CA THR A 214 -7.47 23.66 -16.08
C THR A 214 -7.88 23.72 -17.54
N SER A 215 -9.06 24.29 -17.83
CA SER A 215 -9.53 24.59 -19.19
C SER A 215 -9.16 25.99 -19.69
N LEU A 216 -8.44 26.79 -18.87
CA LEU A 216 -7.95 28.09 -19.31
C LEU A 216 -6.96 27.94 -20.48
N PRO A 217 -6.99 28.86 -21.46
CA PRO A 217 -6.14 28.78 -22.65
C PRO A 217 -4.66 29.09 -22.38
N ASP A 218 -4.37 29.81 -21.30
CA ASP A 218 -3.02 30.13 -20.82
C ASP A 218 -3.01 30.31 -19.30
N TYR A 219 -1.82 30.53 -18.72
CA TYR A 219 -1.62 30.65 -17.26
C TYR A 219 -1.50 32.10 -16.77
N ASN A 220 -1.76 33.10 -17.61
CA ASN A 220 -1.68 34.49 -17.19
C ASN A 220 -2.70 34.75 -16.07
N GLY A 221 -2.27 35.46 -15.02
CA GLY A 221 -3.13 35.76 -13.87
C GLY A 221 -3.40 34.58 -12.93
N LEU A 222 -2.85 33.39 -13.20
CA LEU A 222 -2.92 32.27 -12.26
C LEU A 222 -1.99 32.47 -11.06
N ARG A 223 -2.52 32.18 -9.88
CA ARG A 223 -1.79 32.19 -8.61
C ARG A 223 -2.10 30.95 -7.80
N LEU A 224 -1.12 30.47 -7.06
CA LEU A 224 -1.31 29.42 -6.06
C LEU A 224 -1.27 30.08 -4.69
N GLU A 225 -2.41 30.05 -3.99
CA GLU A 225 -2.50 30.43 -2.59
C GLU A 225 -2.32 29.18 -1.73
N ILE A 226 -1.43 29.28 -0.74
CA ILE A 226 -1.08 28.22 0.19
C ILE A 226 -1.29 28.78 1.58
N SER A 227 -2.06 28.10 2.41
CA SER A 227 -2.23 28.48 3.83
C SER A 227 -2.28 27.25 4.70
N GLY A 228 -1.85 27.35 5.95
CA GLY A 228 -1.97 26.26 6.90
C GLY A 228 -2.08 26.75 8.33
N GLN A 229 -2.79 25.98 9.14
CA GLN A 229 -2.96 26.25 10.56
C GLN A 229 -2.92 24.95 11.38
N CYS A 230 -2.22 25.00 12.51
CA CYS A 230 -2.28 24.04 13.59
C CYS A 230 -2.21 24.78 14.92
N ASN A 231 -3.25 24.70 15.74
CA ASN A 231 -3.41 25.50 16.96
C ASN A 231 -3.21 27.00 16.68
N ASP A 232 -2.21 27.60 17.33
CA ASP A 232 -1.79 29.00 17.21
C ASP A 232 -0.78 29.25 16.07
N SER A 233 -0.15 28.21 15.53
CA SER A 233 0.82 28.33 14.43
C SER A 233 0.11 28.42 13.08
N LYS A 234 0.44 29.45 12.30
CA LYS A 234 -0.19 29.80 11.02
C LYS A 234 0.85 30.28 10.01
N PHE A 235 0.60 30.00 8.74
CA PHE A 235 1.36 30.55 7.63
C PHE A 235 0.46 30.73 6.40
N GLN A 236 0.86 31.64 5.52
CA GLN A 236 0.23 31.86 4.23
C GLN A 236 1.28 32.36 3.24
N GLU A 237 1.18 31.88 2.00
CA GLU A 237 2.03 32.29 0.88
C GLU A 237 1.16 32.37 -0.39
N THR A 238 1.50 33.26 -1.32
CA THR A 238 0.82 33.33 -2.62
C THR A 238 1.84 33.59 -3.71
N VAL A 239 1.92 32.69 -4.68
CA VAL A 239 2.91 32.77 -5.77
C VAL A 239 2.25 32.76 -7.14
N PRO A 240 2.84 33.42 -8.15
CA PRO A 240 2.41 33.23 -9.54
C PRO A 240 2.68 31.80 -9.99
N VAL A 241 1.81 31.28 -10.86
CA VAL A 241 1.94 29.95 -11.46
C VAL A 241 2.41 30.10 -12.91
N TRP A 242 3.52 29.46 -13.24
CA TRP A 242 4.13 29.53 -14.58
C TRP A 242 3.91 28.26 -15.42
N LEU A 243 3.65 27.13 -14.75
CA LEU A 243 3.46 25.83 -15.37
C LEU A 243 2.37 25.07 -14.59
N HIS A 244 1.69 24.13 -15.26
CA HIS A 244 0.68 23.26 -14.63
C HIS A 244 1.22 22.39 -13.48
N ALA A 245 2.55 22.32 -13.31
CA ALA A 245 3.21 21.59 -12.25
C ALA A 245 4.46 22.34 -11.78
N GLY A 246 4.81 22.19 -10.50
CA GLY A 246 5.97 22.84 -9.91
C GLY A 246 6.08 22.58 -8.42
N PHE A 247 6.93 23.37 -7.75
CA PHE A 247 7.00 23.38 -6.29
C PHE A 247 7.13 24.80 -5.73
N VAL A 248 6.70 24.99 -4.50
CA VAL A 248 6.84 26.25 -3.73
C VAL A 248 7.50 25.94 -2.40
N ARG A 249 8.48 26.77 -2.00
CA ARG A 249 9.05 26.71 -0.66
C ARG A 249 8.33 27.66 0.27
N VAL A 250 7.87 27.16 1.40
CA VAL A 250 7.12 27.93 2.40
C VAL A 250 7.81 27.83 3.74
N LYS A 251 8.07 28.97 4.38
CA LYS A 251 8.59 29.03 5.74
C LYS A 251 7.44 29.07 6.74
N VAL A 252 7.56 28.29 7.81
CA VAL A 252 6.60 28.24 8.90
C VAL A 252 7.30 28.70 10.19
N PRO A 253 7.01 29.93 10.68
CA PRO A 253 7.58 30.41 11.93
C PRO A 253 6.93 29.71 13.13
N ALA A 254 7.73 29.40 14.15
CA ALA A 254 7.31 28.70 15.37
C ALA A 254 6.37 27.52 15.08
N PRO A 255 6.81 26.51 14.29
CA PRO A 255 5.96 25.41 13.89
C PRO A 255 5.59 24.53 15.08
N ARG A 256 4.38 23.98 15.06
CA ARG A 256 3.98 22.87 15.93
C ARG A 256 4.41 21.57 15.27
N LEU A 257 5.52 21.00 15.73
CA LEU A 257 6.07 19.76 15.15
C LEU A 257 5.17 18.56 15.43
N TRP A 258 5.06 17.66 14.46
CA TRP A 258 4.48 16.34 14.66
C TRP A 258 5.47 15.45 15.41
N ASN A 259 5.04 14.82 16.49
CA ASN A 259 5.86 13.92 17.29
C ASN A 259 5.18 12.56 17.42
N PRO A 260 5.96 11.48 17.54
CA PRO A 260 5.42 10.18 17.85
C PRO A 260 4.91 10.14 19.30
N ARG A 261 4.02 9.19 19.55
CA ARG A 261 3.45 8.88 20.86
C ARG A 261 4.58 8.67 21.87
N ASN A 262 4.38 9.22 23.06
CA ASN A 262 5.34 9.27 24.18
C ASN A 262 6.50 10.27 23.99
N TYR A 263 6.55 11.04 22.90
CA TYR A 263 7.58 12.04 22.62
C TYR A 263 7.04 13.44 22.34
N GLY A 264 5.72 13.64 22.43
CA GLY A 264 5.06 14.93 22.26
C GLY A 264 3.73 14.80 21.54
N GLU A 265 3.17 15.94 21.16
CA GLU A 265 1.89 15.98 20.45
C GLU A 265 2.06 15.66 18.94
N PRO A 266 1.18 14.83 18.36
CA PRO A 266 1.14 14.55 16.93
C PRO A 266 0.45 15.71 16.17
N ASN A 267 1.04 16.90 16.19
CA ASN A 267 0.45 18.09 15.58
C ASN A 267 0.26 17.93 14.07
N LEU A 268 -0.97 18.16 13.59
CA LEU A 268 -1.34 18.12 12.18
C LEU A 268 -1.88 19.47 11.73
N TYR A 269 -1.31 20.01 10.65
CA TYR A 269 -1.82 21.19 9.98
C TYR A 269 -2.89 20.80 8.97
N SER A 270 -3.95 21.59 8.90
CA SER A 270 -4.83 21.62 7.73
C SER A 270 -4.27 22.62 6.73
N MET A 271 -3.57 22.15 5.70
CA MET A 271 -2.99 22.98 4.65
C MET A 271 -3.95 23.09 3.47
N ARG A 272 -4.37 24.31 3.13
CA ARG A 272 -5.21 24.61 1.97
C ARG A 272 -4.35 25.10 0.81
N LEU A 273 -4.53 24.45 -0.34
CA LEU A 273 -4.01 24.85 -1.65
C LEU A 273 -5.18 25.37 -2.48
N ALA A 274 -5.10 26.60 -2.99
CA ALA A 274 -6.12 27.18 -3.85
C ALA A 274 -5.50 27.73 -5.14
N LEU A 275 -5.96 27.22 -6.29
CA LEU A 275 -5.60 27.75 -7.59
C LEU A 275 -6.55 28.90 -7.92
N LEU A 276 -6.01 30.11 -7.99
CA LEU A 276 -6.74 31.33 -8.26
C LEU A 276 -6.50 31.79 -9.69
N HIS A 277 -7.54 32.29 -10.35
CA HIS A 277 -7.42 33.15 -11.54
C HIS A 277 -7.98 34.51 -11.16
N GLU A 278 -7.11 35.52 -11.12
CA GLU A 278 -7.41 36.84 -10.55
C GLU A 278 -7.91 36.76 -9.10
N ARG A 279 -9.22 36.91 -8.86
CA ARG A 279 -9.87 36.82 -7.54
C ARG A 279 -10.75 35.58 -7.37
N ARG A 280 -10.89 34.74 -8.41
CA ARG A 280 -11.75 33.57 -8.40
C ARG A 280 -10.95 32.31 -8.06
N VAL A 281 -11.43 31.53 -7.09
CA VAL A 281 -10.93 30.17 -6.83
C VAL A 281 -11.42 29.25 -7.95
N LEU A 282 -10.50 28.68 -8.71
CA LEU A 282 -10.78 27.69 -9.73
C LEU A 282 -10.80 26.27 -9.15
N ALA A 283 -9.83 25.96 -8.30
CA ALA A 283 -9.69 24.67 -7.65
C ALA A 283 -9.17 24.85 -6.23
N GLU A 284 -9.56 23.93 -5.35
CA GLU A 284 -9.13 23.92 -3.95
C GLU A 284 -8.84 22.48 -3.52
N LYS A 285 -7.82 22.30 -2.68
CA LYS A 285 -7.49 21.03 -2.04
C LYS A 285 -7.02 21.28 -0.61
N ILE A 286 -7.49 20.47 0.32
CA ILE A 286 -7.00 20.45 1.70
C ILE A 286 -6.12 19.22 1.87
N VAL A 287 -4.93 19.41 2.45
CA VAL A 287 -3.94 18.38 2.71
C VAL A 287 -3.59 18.43 4.19
N ARG A 288 -3.63 17.28 4.87
CA ARG A 288 -3.09 17.17 6.24
C ARG A 288 -1.58 17.04 6.19
N VAL A 289 -0.90 17.81 7.04
CA VAL A 289 0.57 17.87 7.06
C VAL A 289 1.07 17.81 8.50
N GLY A 290 1.85 16.79 8.83
CA GLY A 290 2.68 16.78 10.04
C GLY A 290 4.08 17.27 9.71
N ILE A 291 4.52 18.36 10.35
CA ILE A 291 5.86 18.91 10.15
C ILE A 291 6.83 18.20 11.08
N ARG A 292 7.78 17.44 10.51
CA ARG A 292 8.80 16.71 11.27
C ARG A 292 10.01 16.39 10.41
N THR A 293 11.17 16.27 11.04
CA THR A 293 12.33 15.61 10.43
C THR A 293 12.38 14.15 10.86
N LEU A 294 12.94 13.31 9.99
CA LEU A 294 13.03 11.87 10.19
C LEU A 294 14.35 11.37 9.63
N ALA A 295 15.05 10.54 10.39
CA ALA A 295 16.23 9.83 9.94
C ALA A 295 16.27 8.41 10.54
N LEU A 296 16.93 7.49 9.82
CA LEU A 296 17.25 6.17 10.33
C LEU A 296 18.77 6.10 10.51
N LYS A 297 19.22 6.02 11.76
CA LYS A 297 20.60 5.64 12.07
C LYS A 297 20.73 4.15 11.80
N ARG A 298 21.54 3.76 10.81
CA ARG A 298 21.80 2.37 10.46
C ARG A 298 23.29 2.13 10.24
N GLY A 299 23.91 1.33 11.10
CA GLY A 299 25.22 0.72 10.87
C GLY A 299 25.10 -0.56 10.05
N ASP A 300 26.19 -1.00 9.41
CA ASP A 300 26.19 -2.27 8.67
C ASP A 300 26.31 -3.48 9.60
N ILE A 301 27.10 -3.36 10.67
CA ILE A 301 27.28 -4.35 11.73
C ILE A 301 27.27 -3.68 13.11
N PRO A 302 26.85 -4.35 14.20
CA PRO A 302 26.97 -3.80 15.55
C PRO A 302 28.45 -3.66 15.95
N SER A 303 28.89 -2.48 16.38
CA SER A 303 30.28 -2.32 16.86
C SER A 303 30.49 -2.91 18.26
N SER A 304 29.39 -3.10 19.02
CA SER A 304 29.35 -3.78 20.32
C SER A 304 27.93 -4.24 20.65
N ALA A 305 27.79 -5.17 21.60
CA ALA A 305 26.48 -5.66 22.05
C ALA A 305 25.57 -4.60 22.71
N ARG A 306 26.04 -3.36 22.92
CA ARG A 306 25.28 -2.26 23.53
C ARG A 306 25.05 -1.07 22.60
N GLU A 307 25.62 -1.10 21.39
CA GLU A 307 25.40 -0.01 20.44
C GLU A 307 24.02 -0.16 19.80
N ASN A 308 23.20 0.88 19.89
CA ASN A 308 22.00 0.98 19.05
C ASN A 308 22.44 1.40 17.64
N ALA A 309 22.69 0.40 16.79
CA ALA A 309 23.10 0.57 15.41
C ALA A 309 21.90 0.68 14.45
N PHE A 310 20.66 0.53 14.94
CA PHE A 310 19.44 0.69 14.17
C PHE A 310 18.40 1.50 14.97
N ALA A 311 18.34 2.81 14.73
CA ALA A 311 17.51 3.72 15.52
C ALA A 311 16.79 4.76 14.67
N PHE A 312 15.52 5.02 14.99
CA PHE A 312 14.76 6.11 14.40
C PHE A 312 15.03 7.41 15.14
N LEU A 313 15.31 8.47 14.41
CA LEU A 313 15.43 9.83 14.94
C LEU A 313 14.29 10.67 14.37
N VAL A 314 13.44 11.21 15.25
CA VAL A 314 12.38 12.15 14.88
C VAL A 314 12.66 13.48 15.55
N ASN A 315 12.66 14.57 14.77
CA ASN A 315 13.01 15.91 15.26
C ASN A 315 14.38 15.97 15.96
N GLY A 316 15.31 15.12 15.53
CA GLY A 316 16.66 15.00 16.11
C GLY A 316 16.76 14.14 17.38
N GLN A 317 15.65 13.63 17.90
CA GLN A 317 15.62 12.76 19.09
C GLN A 317 15.50 11.28 18.71
N GLU A 318 16.33 10.43 19.30
CA GLU A 318 16.23 8.97 19.18
C GLU A 318 14.94 8.45 19.83
N ILE A 319 14.17 7.67 19.09
CA ILE A 319 12.88 7.12 19.50
C ILE A 319 13.06 5.66 19.89
N ARG A 320 12.85 5.35 21.17
CA ARG A 320 12.68 3.96 21.62
C ARG A 320 11.37 3.42 21.03
N ILE A 321 11.49 2.41 20.17
CA ILE A 321 10.34 1.76 19.55
C ILE A 321 9.66 0.82 20.56
N GLN A 322 8.34 0.91 20.61
CA GLN A 322 7.43 0.03 21.32
C GLN A 322 6.32 -0.28 20.33
N GLY A 323 6.35 -1.47 19.74
CA GLY A 323 5.52 -1.73 18.58
C GLY A 323 5.13 -3.17 18.39
N THR A 324 4.46 -3.42 17.27
CA THR A 324 4.04 -4.74 16.83
C THR A 324 4.13 -4.86 15.32
N ASN A 325 4.13 -6.10 14.82
CA ASN A 325 3.90 -6.38 13.40
C ASN A 325 2.40 -6.52 13.16
N HIS A 326 1.91 -5.83 12.14
CA HIS A 326 0.55 -5.92 11.61
C HIS A 326 0.54 -6.90 10.44
N VAL A 327 -0.35 -7.87 10.53
CA VAL A 327 -0.75 -8.77 9.45
C VAL A 327 -2.22 -8.49 9.10
N PRO A 328 -2.72 -8.92 7.93
CA PRO A 328 -4.13 -8.74 7.57
C PRO A 328 -5.12 -9.09 8.69
N LEU A 329 -6.16 -8.28 8.84
CA LEU A 329 -7.14 -8.40 9.92
C LEU A 329 -8.08 -9.60 9.73
N ASP A 330 -8.26 -10.03 8.49
CA ASP A 330 -8.97 -11.24 8.09
C ASP A 330 -8.22 -11.87 6.91
N ALA A 331 -8.37 -13.18 6.71
CA ALA A 331 -7.89 -13.83 5.49
C ALA A 331 -8.73 -13.41 4.26
N LEU A 332 -9.92 -12.83 4.49
CA LEU A 332 -10.87 -12.36 3.49
C LEU A 332 -11.02 -10.84 3.63
N HIS A 333 -10.17 -10.10 2.92
CA HIS A 333 -9.98 -8.65 3.04
C HIS A 333 -11.25 -7.78 2.93
N SER A 334 -12.34 -8.28 2.33
CA SER A 334 -13.63 -7.55 2.36
C SER A 334 -14.19 -7.34 3.77
N ARG A 335 -13.68 -8.06 4.79
CA ARG A 335 -14.02 -7.89 6.21
C ARG A 335 -13.08 -6.95 6.98
N ASP A 336 -11.99 -6.49 6.38
CA ASP A 336 -10.98 -5.69 7.09
C ASP A 336 -11.58 -4.41 7.69
N ALA A 337 -12.47 -3.73 6.94
CA ALA A 337 -13.10 -2.49 7.39
C ALA A 337 -13.94 -2.65 8.67
N GLU A 338 -14.55 -3.81 8.89
CA GLU A 338 -15.31 -4.13 10.11
C GLU A 338 -14.39 -4.33 11.31
N ARG A 339 -13.22 -4.92 11.09
CA ARG A 339 -12.26 -5.28 12.15
C ARG A 339 -11.31 -4.15 12.52
N LEU A 340 -11.08 -3.22 11.59
CA LEU A 340 -10.09 -2.15 11.73
C LEU A 340 -10.26 -1.32 13.02
N PRO A 341 -11.47 -0.85 13.42
CA PRO A 341 -11.63 -0.05 14.64
C PRO A 341 -11.12 -0.77 15.89
N THR A 342 -11.43 -2.06 16.05
CA THR A 342 -11.00 -2.86 17.20
C THR A 342 -9.48 -2.99 17.23
N PHE A 343 -8.86 -3.21 16.06
CA PHE A 343 -7.41 -3.31 15.95
C PHE A 343 -6.72 -1.98 16.31
N LEU A 344 -7.23 -0.86 15.80
CA LEU A 344 -6.66 0.46 16.07
C LEU A 344 -6.74 0.82 17.56
N ASP A 345 -7.84 0.48 18.24
CA ASP A 345 -7.96 0.64 19.69
C ASP A 345 -6.94 -0.20 20.46
N MET A 346 -6.69 -1.45 20.04
CA MET A 346 -5.65 -2.29 20.64
C MET A 346 -4.24 -1.68 20.49
N LEU A 347 -3.91 -1.05 19.34
CA LEU A 347 -2.61 -0.38 19.18
C LEU A 347 -2.40 0.73 20.20
N LYS A 348 -3.46 1.50 20.50
CA LYS A 348 -3.43 2.54 21.55
C LYS A 348 -3.27 1.94 22.93
N ASP A 349 -4.05 0.91 23.24
CA ASP A 349 -4.06 0.27 24.56
C ASP A 349 -2.72 -0.40 24.89
N LEU A 350 -2.05 -0.95 23.88
CA LEU A 350 -0.68 -1.49 24.00
C LEU A 350 0.40 -0.40 24.10
N ASN A 351 0.00 0.87 24.02
CA ASN A 351 0.88 2.04 24.00
C ASN A 351 1.93 1.97 22.87
N CYS A 352 1.56 1.42 21.72
CA CYS A 352 2.46 1.32 20.58
C CYS A 352 2.77 2.71 20.01
N ASN A 353 4.05 2.99 19.76
CA ASN A 353 4.51 4.17 19.04
C ASN A 353 5.04 3.85 17.64
N MET A 354 5.05 2.57 17.25
CA MET A 354 5.28 2.13 15.87
C MET A 354 4.50 0.85 15.57
N VAL A 355 4.11 0.69 14.31
CA VAL A 355 3.55 -0.55 13.75
C VAL A 355 4.23 -0.87 12.43
N ARG A 356 4.63 -2.13 12.23
CA ARG A 356 5.18 -2.63 10.95
C ARG A 356 4.09 -3.30 10.13
N ILE A 357 3.78 -2.79 8.95
CA ILE A 357 2.93 -3.46 7.97
C ILE A 357 3.77 -4.51 7.26
N TRP A 358 3.49 -5.79 7.55
CA TRP A 358 4.26 -6.93 7.03
C TRP A 358 4.02 -7.19 5.53
N GLY A 359 5.08 -7.52 4.81
CA GLY A 359 5.11 -7.61 3.34
C GLY A 359 4.30 -8.75 2.68
N GLY A 360 3.79 -9.76 3.37
CA GLY A 360 2.93 -10.76 2.69
C GLY A 360 1.43 -10.44 2.72
N GLY A 361 1.05 -9.27 3.24
CA GLY A 361 -0.34 -8.82 3.37
C GLY A 361 -0.77 -7.85 2.26
N THR A 362 -1.42 -6.76 2.66
CA THR A 362 -1.85 -5.65 1.80
C THR A 362 -1.30 -4.32 2.30
N TYR A 363 -1.21 -3.35 1.40
CA TYR A 363 -1.10 -1.95 1.83
C TYR A 363 -2.42 -1.53 2.47
N GLU A 364 -2.35 -1.06 3.72
CA GLU A 364 -3.54 -0.73 4.50
C GLU A 364 -4.41 0.41 3.92
N SER A 365 -5.60 0.56 4.46
CA SER A 365 -6.54 1.64 4.12
C SER A 365 -6.04 3.03 4.56
N ASP A 366 -6.49 4.11 3.91
CA ASP A 366 -6.12 5.47 4.32
C ASP A 366 -6.53 5.76 5.77
N ALA A 367 -7.65 5.19 6.24
CA ALA A 367 -8.11 5.29 7.63
C ALA A 367 -7.09 4.74 8.65
N PHE A 368 -6.33 3.71 8.29
CA PHE A 368 -5.25 3.19 9.15
C PHE A 368 -4.13 4.23 9.32
N TYR A 369 -3.63 4.80 8.22
CA TYR A 369 -2.52 5.76 8.28
C TYR A 369 -2.98 7.09 8.88
N ASP A 370 -4.21 7.51 8.61
CA ASP A 370 -4.84 8.67 9.22
C ASP A 370 -4.90 8.52 10.75
N PHE A 371 -5.29 7.34 11.24
CA PHE A 371 -5.26 7.04 12.66
C PHE A 371 -3.83 7.11 13.21
N CYS A 372 -2.85 6.53 12.51
CA CYS A 372 -1.45 6.56 12.91
C CYS A 372 -0.91 8.00 12.98
N ASP A 373 -1.25 8.84 12.00
CA ASP A 373 -0.91 10.26 11.97
C ASP A 373 -1.49 10.99 13.18
N GLU A 374 -2.77 10.79 13.48
CA GLU A 374 -3.47 11.47 14.58
C GLU A 374 -3.00 10.99 15.97
N ASN A 375 -2.43 9.79 16.04
CA ASN A 375 -2.09 9.15 17.32
C ASN A 375 -0.59 9.01 17.57
N GLY A 376 0.24 9.61 16.70
CA GLY A 376 1.69 9.58 16.83
C GLY A 376 2.28 8.18 16.67
N ILE A 377 1.63 7.28 15.93
CA ILE A 377 2.14 5.92 15.73
C ILE A 377 2.93 5.91 14.43
N LEU A 378 4.22 5.64 14.50
CA LEU A 378 5.07 5.51 13.31
C LEU A 378 4.68 4.27 12.51
N VAL A 379 4.82 4.32 11.18
CA VAL A 379 4.55 3.18 10.31
C VAL A 379 5.82 2.77 9.59
N TRP A 380 6.21 1.51 9.78
CA TRP A 380 7.17 0.81 8.92
C TRP A 380 6.35 0.09 7.84
N GLN A 381 6.56 0.45 6.58
CA GLN A 381 5.81 -0.12 5.45
C GLN A 381 6.70 -1.01 4.60
N ASP A 382 6.47 -2.32 4.63
CA ASP A 382 7.05 -3.23 3.63
C ASP A 382 6.36 -3.03 2.27
N PHE A 383 7.05 -3.21 1.15
CA PHE A 383 6.40 -3.55 -0.11
C PHE A 383 5.91 -5.00 -0.04
N MET A 384 4.87 -5.32 -0.81
CA MET A 384 4.11 -6.56 -0.60
C MET A 384 4.80 -7.81 -1.18
N MET A 385 5.94 -8.16 -0.60
CA MET A 385 6.74 -9.35 -0.87
C MET A 385 7.19 -9.98 0.45
N GLY A 386 7.21 -11.31 0.54
CA GLY A 386 7.73 -11.98 1.73
C GLY A 386 8.09 -13.45 1.55
N CYS A 387 9.11 -13.90 2.30
CA CYS A 387 9.61 -15.27 2.44
C CYS A 387 9.70 -16.04 1.12
N ALA A 388 10.26 -15.41 0.11
CA ALA A 388 10.38 -15.97 -1.23
C ALA A 388 11.52 -15.31 -2.00
N ILE A 389 11.92 -15.93 -3.10
CA ILE A 389 12.72 -15.28 -4.14
C ILE A 389 11.79 -14.98 -5.30
N TYR A 390 11.50 -13.70 -5.49
CA TYR A 390 10.59 -13.23 -6.54
C TYR A 390 11.30 -13.17 -7.91
N PRO A 391 10.55 -13.22 -9.02
CA PRO A 391 11.12 -13.10 -10.35
C PRO A 391 11.93 -11.81 -10.54
N ALA A 392 12.91 -11.86 -11.43
CA ALA A 392 13.79 -10.73 -11.75
C ALA A 392 13.72 -10.34 -13.24
N ASP A 393 12.79 -10.91 -14.00
CA ASP A 393 12.57 -10.52 -15.40
C ASP A 393 11.96 -9.11 -15.50
N ASP A 394 12.06 -8.50 -16.68
CA ASP A 394 11.61 -7.13 -16.92
C ASP A 394 10.09 -6.97 -16.74
N GLN A 395 9.30 -8.00 -17.06
CA GLN A 395 7.85 -7.96 -16.90
C GLN A 395 7.48 -7.85 -15.41
N PHE A 396 8.08 -8.68 -14.55
CA PHE A 396 7.85 -8.57 -13.11
C PHE A 396 8.37 -7.24 -12.54
N CYS A 397 9.54 -6.78 -12.98
CA CYS A 397 10.09 -5.49 -12.55
C CYS A 397 9.18 -4.31 -12.91
N ASP A 398 8.57 -4.32 -14.09
CA ASP A 398 7.61 -3.29 -14.52
C ASP A 398 6.35 -3.30 -13.67
N ILE A 399 5.86 -4.49 -13.30
CA ILE A 399 4.72 -4.64 -12.41
C ILE A 399 5.05 -4.06 -11.01
N ILE A 400 6.21 -4.40 -10.44
CA ILE A 400 6.66 -3.86 -9.15
C ILE A 400 6.84 -2.35 -9.22
N ARG A 401 7.39 -1.81 -10.32
CA ARG A 401 7.52 -0.37 -10.52
C ARG A 401 6.17 0.32 -10.46
N GLN A 402 5.18 -0.17 -11.21
CA GLN A 402 3.83 0.39 -11.22
C GLN A 402 3.14 0.30 -9.85
N GLU A 403 3.30 -0.83 -9.17
CA GLU A 403 2.79 -1.02 -7.80
C GLU A 403 3.37 0.02 -6.84
N ALA A 404 4.70 0.12 -6.81
CA ALA A 404 5.40 1.02 -5.92
C ALA A 404 5.09 2.49 -6.23
N GLU A 405 5.01 2.83 -7.52
CA GLU A 405 4.63 4.14 -7.99
C GLU A 405 3.24 4.58 -7.51
N SER A 406 2.26 3.67 -7.51
CA SER A 406 0.91 3.93 -7.00
C SER A 406 0.93 4.11 -5.47
N VAL A 407 1.55 3.16 -4.77
CA VAL A 407 1.55 3.08 -3.31
C VAL A 407 2.29 4.25 -2.69
N VAL A 408 3.47 4.59 -3.21
CA VAL A 408 4.27 5.71 -2.70
C VAL A 408 3.52 7.02 -2.89
N ARG A 409 2.88 7.26 -4.05
CA ARG A 409 2.09 8.47 -4.26
C ARG A 409 0.93 8.59 -3.29
N ARG A 410 0.25 7.48 -2.98
CA ARG A 410 -0.85 7.45 -2.02
C ARG A 410 -0.38 7.73 -0.60
N LEU A 411 0.70 7.08 -0.17
CA LEU A 411 1.07 7.04 1.25
C LEU A 411 2.09 8.08 1.70
N ARG A 412 2.88 8.65 0.78
CA ARG A 412 3.98 9.58 1.11
C ARG A 412 3.54 10.89 1.77
N GLN A 413 2.25 11.18 1.88
CA GLN A 413 1.77 12.37 2.57
C GLN A 413 1.63 12.16 4.08
N HIS A 414 1.56 10.91 4.56
CA HIS A 414 1.36 10.59 5.97
C HIS A 414 2.62 10.89 6.80
N PRO A 415 2.57 11.78 7.81
CA PRO A 415 3.69 12.03 8.70
C PRO A 415 4.12 10.80 9.51
N SER A 416 3.20 9.88 9.82
CA SER A 416 3.47 8.62 10.51
C SER A 416 4.39 7.68 9.73
N LEU A 417 4.35 7.69 8.40
CA LEU A 417 5.15 6.80 7.58
C LEU A 417 6.65 7.09 7.76
N ALA A 418 7.35 6.15 8.39
CA ALA A 418 8.69 6.30 8.93
C ALA A 418 9.76 5.50 8.18
N LEU A 419 9.38 4.42 7.50
CA LEU A 419 10.30 3.58 6.75
C LEU A 419 9.57 2.93 5.59
N TRP A 420 10.20 2.93 4.41
CA TRP A 420 9.89 1.97 3.36
C TRP A 420 10.87 0.80 3.47
N ALA A 421 10.35 -0.41 3.49
CA ALA A 421 11.13 -1.64 3.46
C ALA A 421 10.77 -2.48 2.22
N GLY A 422 11.74 -3.17 1.62
CA GLY A 422 11.53 -3.87 0.36
C GLY A 422 10.67 -5.11 0.46
N ASP A 423 10.83 -5.88 1.54
CA ASP A 423 10.16 -7.16 1.73
C ASP A 423 10.29 -7.66 3.17
N ASN A 424 9.63 -8.79 3.44
CA ASN A 424 9.85 -9.61 4.62
C ASN A 424 10.73 -10.83 4.30
N GLU A 425 11.94 -10.88 4.86
CA GLU A 425 12.82 -12.06 4.93
C GLU A 425 13.25 -12.65 3.58
N CYS A 426 13.11 -11.93 2.47
CA CYS A 426 13.56 -12.45 1.17
C CYS A 426 15.09 -12.56 1.13
N ASP A 427 15.84 -11.71 1.85
CA ASP A 427 17.30 -11.88 1.99
C ASP A 427 17.66 -13.21 2.67
N ILE A 428 16.99 -13.55 3.79
CA ILE A 428 17.19 -14.83 4.48
C ILE A 428 16.89 -15.99 3.54
N PHE A 429 15.75 -15.91 2.85
CA PHE A 429 15.27 -16.95 1.98
C PHE A 429 16.22 -17.17 0.78
N ALA A 430 16.72 -16.08 0.19
CA ALA A 430 17.71 -16.11 -0.88
C ALA A 430 19.04 -16.74 -0.42
N LEU A 431 19.57 -16.34 0.74
CA LEU A 431 20.80 -16.92 1.30
C LEU A 431 20.64 -18.40 1.63
N ALA A 432 19.50 -18.81 2.19
CA ALA A 432 19.20 -20.21 2.47
C ALA A 432 19.14 -21.08 1.20
N CYS A 433 18.80 -20.47 0.05
CA CYS A 433 18.87 -21.11 -1.27
C CYS A 433 20.25 -20.98 -1.95
N GLY A 434 21.26 -20.42 -1.29
CA GLY A 434 22.61 -20.23 -1.82
C GLY A 434 22.72 -19.09 -2.84
N LEU A 435 21.76 -18.16 -2.86
CA LEU A 435 21.73 -17.04 -3.81
C LEU A 435 22.48 -15.83 -3.25
N LYS A 436 23.28 -15.18 -4.10
CA LYS A 436 23.95 -13.93 -3.76
C LYS A 436 22.95 -12.76 -3.76
N LEU A 437 22.93 -11.97 -2.69
CA LEU A 437 22.11 -10.76 -2.57
C LEU A 437 22.69 -9.61 -3.41
N SER A 438 22.40 -9.62 -4.71
CA SER A 438 22.88 -8.62 -5.65
C SER A 438 21.78 -8.10 -6.56
N PRO A 439 21.95 -6.92 -7.18
CA PRO A 439 20.98 -6.39 -8.12
C PRO A 439 20.63 -7.36 -9.25
N GLU A 440 21.56 -8.20 -9.71
CA GLU A 440 21.30 -9.16 -10.78
C GLU A 440 20.32 -10.27 -10.37
N ASN A 441 20.28 -10.61 -9.07
CA ASN A 441 19.47 -11.70 -8.54
C ASN A 441 18.17 -11.22 -7.88
N ILE A 442 18.14 -10.00 -7.32
CA ILE A 442 17.02 -9.47 -6.53
C ILE A 442 16.69 -8.05 -6.98
N ARG A 443 16.35 -7.91 -8.27
CA ARG A 443 16.14 -6.60 -8.92
C ARG A 443 15.06 -5.75 -8.25
N ALA A 444 13.97 -6.37 -7.81
CA ALA A 444 12.85 -5.65 -7.18
C ALA A 444 13.33 -4.73 -6.04
N THR A 445 14.06 -5.28 -5.05
CA THR A 445 14.47 -4.52 -3.87
C THR A 445 15.84 -3.85 -3.99
N ARG A 446 16.67 -4.25 -4.95
CA ARG A 446 18.02 -3.67 -5.14
C ARG A 446 18.11 -2.64 -6.27
N GLU A 447 17.15 -2.62 -7.20
CA GLU A 447 17.14 -1.72 -8.36
C GLU A 447 15.84 -0.91 -8.42
N ILE A 448 14.68 -1.58 -8.50
CA ILE A 448 13.41 -0.96 -8.89
C ILE A 448 12.82 -0.08 -7.79
N LEU A 449 12.62 -0.63 -6.59
CA LEU A 449 12.05 0.10 -5.46
C LEU A 449 12.89 1.33 -5.05
N PRO A 450 14.23 1.26 -4.90
CA PRO A 450 15.03 2.45 -4.59
C PRO A 450 15.02 3.49 -5.74
N GLU A 451 14.87 3.08 -7.00
CA GLU A 451 14.67 4.01 -8.12
C GLU A 451 13.36 4.80 -7.98
N VAL A 452 12.25 4.12 -7.70
CA VAL A 452 10.94 4.75 -7.46
C VAL A 452 10.99 5.71 -6.27
N LEU A 453 11.56 5.28 -5.14
CA LEU A 453 11.63 6.09 -3.93
C LEU A 453 12.47 7.36 -4.10
N ARG A 454 13.59 7.30 -4.83
CA ARG A 454 14.37 8.51 -5.15
C ARG A 454 13.58 9.54 -5.95
N ARG A 455 12.64 9.11 -6.79
CA ARG A 455 11.81 10.03 -7.60
C ARG A 455 10.60 10.56 -6.83
N LEU A 456 9.96 9.70 -6.04
CA LEU A 456 8.63 9.98 -5.49
C LEU A 456 8.64 10.32 -4.00
N ASP A 457 9.64 9.88 -3.24
CA ASP A 457 9.72 10.09 -1.79
C ASP A 457 11.17 10.09 -1.26
N PRO A 458 12.04 10.99 -1.76
CA PRO A 458 13.48 10.94 -1.49
C PRO A 458 13.87 11.27 -0.04
N ALA A 459 12.93 11.76 0.79
CA ALA A 459 13.20 12.12 2.18
C ALA A 459 12.95 10.98 3.17
N ARG A 460 12.29 9.89 2.76
CA ARG A 460 12.04 8.77 3.66
C ARG A 460 13.20 7.77 3.66
N PRO A 461 13.57 7.22 4.83
CA PRO A 461 14.50 6.11 4.91
C PRO A 461 14.04 4.89 4.09
N TRP A 462 15.01 4.10 3.63
CA TRP A 462 14.82 2.88 2.84
C TRP A 462 15.62 1.71 3.41
N LEU A 463 14.96 0.55 3.53
CA LEU A 463 15.56 -0.71 3.95
C LEU A 463 15.30 -1.78 2.88
N PRO A 464 16.33 -2.38 2.25
CA PRO A 464 16.09 -3.31 1.13
C PRO A 464 15.34 -4.60 1.48
N SER A 465 15.42 -5.10 2.72
CA SER A 465 14.76 -6.32 3.22
C SER A 465 14.66 -6.24 4.74
N SER A 466 13.72 -6.95 5.37
CA SER A 466 13.62 -7.10 6.82
C SER A 466 13.69 -8.57 7.22
N PRO A 467 14.78 -9.07 7.85
CA PRO A 467 15.98 -8.33 8.16
C PRO A 467 16.87 -8.07 6.95
N TYR A 468 17.67 -7.01 7.05
CA TYR A 468 18.57 -6.61 5.98
C TYR A 468 19.97 -7.19 6.16
N PHE A 469 20.47 -7.81 5.10
CA PHE A 469 21.85 -8.27 5.00
C PHE A 469 22.63 -7.29 4.13
N SER A 470 23.44 -6.43 4.78
CA SER A 470 24.40 -5.58 4.07
C SER A 470 25.46 -6.44 3.35
N PRO A 471 26.17 -5.90 2.35
CA PRO A 471 27.27 -6.64 1.72
C PRO A 471 28.29 -7.18 2.72
N GLN A 472 28.59 -6.40 3.77
CA GLN A 472 29.49 -6.83 4.85
C GLN A 472 28.90 -7.96 5.69
N VAL A 473 27.61 -7.89 6.05
CA VAL A 473 26.93 -8.96 6.79
C VAL A 473 26.87 -10.23 5.94
N GLN A 474 26.57 -10.12 4.65
CA GLN A 474 26.52 -11.28 3.75
C GLN A 474 27.87 -12.03 3.70
N GLU A 475 29.01 -11.33 3.75
CA GLU A 475 30.33 -11.96 3.79
C GLU A 475 30.57 -12.72 5.12
N LEU A 476 30.07 -12.19 6.24
CA LEU A 476 30.23 -12.77 7.57
C LEU A 476 29.21 -13.88 7.86
N ASP A 477 28.02 -13.80 7.26
CA ASP A 477 26.88 -14.69 7.49
C ASP A 477 26.25 -15.14 6.16
N PRO A 478 26.99 -15.93 5.35
CA PRO A 478 26.53 -16.36 4.03
C PRO A 478 25.33 -17.31 4.07
N ASN A 479 24.98 -17.84 5.25
CA ASN A 479 23.88 -18.80 5.43
C ASN A 479 22.60 -18.14 6.00
N GLY A 480 22.62 -16.84 6.30
CA GLY A 480 21.42 -16.12 6.75
C GLY A 480 21.02 -16.37 8.21
N SER A 481 21.97 -16.59 9.11
CA SER A 481 21.70 -16.80 10.55
C SER A 481 21.24 -15.55 11.31
N GLN A 482 21.41 -14.36 10.72
CA GLN A 482 21.17 -13.02 11.27
C GLN A 482 22.16 -12.60 12.38
N GLU A 483 23.22 -13.36 12.66
CA GLU A 483 24.11 -13.12 13.80
C GLU A 483 24.66 -11.68 13.82
N PHE A 484 25.08 -11.19 12.65
CA PHE A 484 25.72 -9.88 12.47
C PHE A 484 24.75 -8.78 12.02
N CYS A 485 23.45 -9.08 11.84
CA CYS A 485 22.46 -8.08 11.46
C CYS A 485 22.20 -7.11 12.63
N VAL A 486 22.07 -5.82 12.32
CA VAL A 486 21.72 -4.79 13.31
C VAL A 486 20.23 -4.85 13.70
N GLU A 487 19.38 -5.21 12.76
CA GLU A 487 17.95 -5.49 12.97
C GLU A 487 17.70 -6.98 12.73
N LYS A 488 16.95 -7.63 13.62
CA LYS A 488 16.79 -9.08 13.66
C LYS A 488 15.33 -9.46 13.90
N HIS A 489 14.90 -10.53 13.25
CA HIS A 489 13.65 -11.19 13.56
C HIS A 489 13.86 -12.22 14.67
N LEU A 490 13.22 -12.00 15.82
CA LEU A 490 13.35 -12.86 17.00
C LEU A 490 12.43 -14.09 16.91
N TRP A 491 12.84 -15.09 16.15
CA TRP A 491 12.19 -16.41 16.07
C TRP A 491 12.51 -17.26 17.30
N GLY A 492 11.95 -16.85 18.44
CA GLY A 492 12.01 -17.61 19.69
C GLY A 492 10.98 -18.74 19.72
N ALA A 493 11.12 -19.64 20.70
CA ALA A 493 9.98 -20.48 21.09
C ALA A 493 8.79 -19.55 21.42
N ARG A 494 7.58 -19.88 20.94
CA ARG A 494 6.32 -19.16 21.25
C ARG A 494 5.97 -19.28 22.74
N ASN A 495 6.84 -18.77 23.59
CA ASN A 495 6.87 -18.86 25.04
C ASN A 495 6.51 -17.52 25.66
N TYR A 496 6.33 -17.52 26.97
CA TYR A 496 5.99 -16.32 27.73
C TYR A 496 7.04 -15.20 27.54
N TYR A 497 6.58 -13.96 27.33
CA TYR A 497 7.41 -12.78 27.04
C TYR A 497 8.43 -12.42 28.14
N ARG A 498 8.32 -13.00 29.35
CA ARG A 498 9.29 -12.81 30.44
C ARG A 498 10.40 -13.87 30.48
N THR A 499 10.44 -14.77 29.50
CA THR A 499 11.56 -15.72 29.41
C THR A 499 12.87 -14.98 29.12
N ALA A 500 13.99 -15.60 29.49
CA ALA A 500 15.32 -14.99 29.31
C ALA A 500 15.59 -14.59 27.85
N TYR A 501 15.02 -15.33 26.89
CA TYR A 501 15.10 -15.05 25.45
C TYR A 501 14.60 -13.64 25.11
N TYR A 502 13.40 -13.27 25.57
CA TYR A 502 12.81 -11.95 25.32
C TYR A 502 13.25 -10.88 26.34
N ALA A 503 13.74 -11.28 27.52
CA ALA A 503 14.18 -10.35 28.55
C ALA A 503 15.61 -9.80 28.32
N ARG A 504 16.41 -10.46 27.48
CA ARG A 504 17.79 -10.07 27.13
C ARG A 504 18.05 -10.30 25.64
N PRO A 505 17.31 -9.63 24.75
CA PRO A 505 17.54 -9.82 23.33
C PRO A 505 18.93 -9.33 22.93
N ASP A 506 19.54 -10.02 21.97
CA ASP A 506 20.83 -9.70 21.35
C ASP A 506 20.68 -8.81 20.10
N ALA A 507 19.45 -8.43 19.76
CA ALA A 507 19.15 -7.49 18.68
C ALA A 507 19.44 -6.06 19.14
N SER A 508 20.11 -5.27 18.28
CA SER A 508 20.36 -3.84 18.56
C SER A 508 19.09 -2.99 18.51
N PHE A 509 18.00 -3.59 18.01
CA PHE A 509 16.65 -3.07 17.88
C PHE A 509 15.66 -4.03 18.56
N VAL A 510 15.19 -3.69 19.78
CA VAL A 510 14.01 -4.30 20.46
C VAL A 510 13.25 -3.31 21.32
#